data_AF-A0A9Q9XMH9-F1
#
_entry.id   AF-A0A9Q9XMH9-F1
#
_cell.length_a   1.000
_cell.length_b   1.000
_cell.length_c   1.000
_cell.angle_alpha   90.00
_cell.angle_beta   90.00
_cell.angle_gamma   90.00
#
_symmetry.space_group_name_H-M   'P 1'
#
loop_
_entity.id
_entity.type
_entity.pdbx_description
1 polymer ?
#
loop_
_entity_poly.entity_id
_entity_poly.type
_entity_poly.pdbx_seq_one_letter_code
_entity_poly.pdbx_strand_id
1 'polypeptide(L)'
;MTEDSSDARIKALKRPADDTHTETECEDKKLKTDQDERKYPKKKVALLMAYSGKGYYGMQRNAKNSQFRTIEDELVTALVRAGCIPEGHGDDMKKMSFQRCARTDKGVSAVGQVVSLKVWMIDNILDKINAHLPPHIRILGYKRVTGGFNSKNNCDARTYSYMLPTVSFSPKDYNQEDTSFRLSSETLQKVNHLFGLYKGTHNFHNFTSQKGPRDPSAKRYITHMSCGEPFVRQEAEFAVITVRGQSFMMHQIRKMIGLVIAVVKGYVDERVIDRSWGEDKVDVPKAPGLGLVLERVHFDRYNKRFGGDGIHETLEWTEEEEAIAAFKDKHIYPSIVETELHEKSMVNWMATLYIHDFEATATGNQERKDDDEDGNVSD
;
A
#
# COMPACT_ATOMS: atom_id res chain seq x y z
N MET A 1 -57.45 -45.48 26.74
CA MET A 1 -58.84 -45.35 27.22
C MET A 1 -58.79 -44.43 28.43
N THR A 2 -59.07 -43.14 28.21
CA THR A 2 -59.10 -42.08 29.22
C THR A 2 -60.00 -40.97 28.65
N GLU A 3 -61.18 -40.87 29.25
CA GLU A 3 -61.91 -39.65 29.65
C GLU A 3 -62.13 -38.49 28.65
N ASP A 4 -63.34 -38.50 28.08
CA ASP A 4 -64.47 -37.56 28.25
C ASP A 4 -64.27 -36.02 28.33
N SER A 5 -65.10 -35.34 27.51
CA SER A 5 -65.83 -34.05 27.71
C SER A 5 -65.00 -32.77 27.94
N SER A 6 -65.28 -31.57 27.44
CA SER A 6 -66.39 -30.89 26.77
C SER A 6 -65.82 -29.58 26.19
N ASP A 7 -66.42 -29.00 25.14
CA ASP A 7 -67.16 -27.73 25.20
C ASP A 7 -67.27 -27.00 23.85
N ALA A 8 -68.41 -26.34 23.66
CA ALA A 8 -68.91 -25.87 22.39
C ALA A 8 -68.60 -24.39 22.07
N ARG A 9 -68.34 -24.14 20.77
CA ARG A 9 -68.70 -22.98 19.92
C ARG A 9 -68.61 -21.55 20.49
N ILE A 10 -67.75 -20.74 19.84
CA ILE A 10 -68.07 -19.35 19.46
C ILE A 10 -67.66 -19.12 17.99
N LYS A 11 -68.62 -18.63 17.18
CA LYS A 11 -68.45 -18.19 15.78
C LYS A 11 -68.01 -16.72 15.77
N ALA A 12 -66.99 -16.38 14.98
CA ALA A 12 -66.78 -15.02 14.49
C ALA A 12 -66.47 -15.07 12.98
N LEU A 13 -67.16 -14.22 12.22
CA LEU A 13 -67.10 -14.09 10.76
C LEU A 13 -66.22 -12.88 10.36
N LYS A 14 -65.51 -13.07 9.23
CA LYS A 14 -65.01 -12.11 8.21
C LYS A 14 -63.76 -11.26 8.46
N ARG A 15 -62.75 -11.51 7.59
CA ARG A 15 -62.27 -10.62 6.50
C ARG A 15 -61.33 -11.43 5.56
N PRO A 16 -61.42 -11.35 4.22
CA PRO A 16 -60.35 -11.81 3.34
C PRO A 16 -59.31 -10.68 3.21
N ALA A 17 -58.04 -11.00 3.44
CA ALA A 17 -56.92 -10.11 3.10
C ALA A 17 -56.36 -10.57 1.75
N ASP A 18 -56.23 -9.57 0.89
CA ASP A 18 -55.76 -9.59 -0.48
C ASP A 18 -54.22 -9.52 -0.43
N ASP A 19 -53.54 -10.65 -0.62
CA ASP A 19 -52.07 -10.75 -0.70
C ASP A 19 -51.70 -11.50 -1.98
N THR A 20 -51.66 -10.80 -3.12
CA THR A 20 -51.12 -11.33 -4.39
C THR A 20 -50.09 -10.41 -5.06
N HIS A 21 -49.45 -9.49 -4.32
CA HIS A 21 -48.54 -8.50 -4.92
C HIS A 21 -47.09 -8.49 -4.42
N THR A 22 -46.62 -9.46 -3.62
CA THR A 22 -45.25 -9.44 -3.07
C THR A 22 -44.36 -10.64 -3.45
N GLU A 23 -44.92 -11.75 -3.93
CA GLU A 23 -44.13 -12.92 -4.31
C GLU A 23 -43.49 -12.76 -5.70
N THR A 24 -44.21 -12.17 -6.66
CA THR A 24 -43.74 -11.99 -8.05
C THR A 24 -42.57 -11.03 -8.16
N GLU A 25 -42.52 -9.95 -7.37
CA GLU A 25 -41.39 -9.00 -7.38
C GLU A 25 -40.12 -9.59 -6.76
N CYS A 26 -40.25 -10.50 -5.78
CA CYS A 26 -39.13 -11.17 -5.14
C CYS A 26 -38.55 -12.26 -6.05
N GLU A 27 -39.43 -13.01 -6.72
CA GLU A 27 -39.04 -13.99 -7.74
C GLU A 27 -38.45 -13.32 -8.99
N ASP A 28 -39.01 -12.21 -9.46
CA ASP A 28 -38.47 -11.45 -10.60
C ASP A 28 -37.11 -10.81 -10.29
N LYS A 29 -36.89 -10.33 -9.06
CA LYS A 29 -35.56 -9.89 -8.60
C LYS A 29 -34.59 -11.05 -8.51
N LYS A 30 -34.99 -12.21 -7.99
CA LYS A 30 -34.15 -13.43 -7.96
C LYS A 30 -33.81 -13.92 -9.37
N LEU A 31 -34.78 -14.00 -10.27
CA LEU A 31 -34.64 -14.44 -11.65
C LEU A 31 -33.81 -13.47 -12.49
N LYS A 32 -33.95 -12.15 -12.31
CA LYS A 32 -33.06 -11.16 -12.95
C LYS A 32 -31.62 -11.27 -12.45
N THR A 33 -31.42 -11.47 -11.14
CA THR A 33 -30.09 -11.63 -10.56
C THR A 33 -29.42 -12.92 -11.07
N ASP A 34 -30.16 -14.04 -11.15
CA ASP A 34 -29.66 -15.33 -11.65
C ASP A 34 -29.40 -15.35 -13.18
N GLN A 35 -30.12 -14.54 -13.95
CA GLN A 35 -29.90 -14.40 -15.39
C GLN A 35 -28.64 -13.56 -15.71
N ASP A 36 -28.36 -12.52 -14.93
CA ASP A 36 -27.14 -11.72 -15.07
C ASP A 36 -25.88 -12.51 -14.63
N GLU A 37 -25.99 -13.43 -13.67
CA GLU A 37 -24.87 -14.29 -13.25
C GLU A 37 -24.34 -15.20 -14.38
N ARG A 38 -25.13 -15.45 -15.44
CA ARG A 38 -24.80 -16.40 -16.52
C ARG A 38 -24.09 -15.81 -17.73
N LYS A 39 -23.98 -14.48 -17.87
CA LYS A 39 -23.48 -13.87 -19.12
C LYS A 39 -21.96 -13.93 -19.28
N TYR A 40 -21.19 -13.83 -18.20
CA TYR A 40 -19.74 -13.76 -18.25
C TYR A 40 -19.07 -14.76 -17.31
N PRO A 41 -17.99 -15.44 -17.74
CA PRO A 41 -17.31 -16.41 -16.91
C PRO A 41 -16.58 -15.72 -15.75
N LYS A 42 -16.77 -16.22 -14.53
CA LYS A 42 -16.04 -15.76 -13.34
C LYS A 42 -14.63 -16.34 -13.32
N LYS A 43 -13.61 -15.50 -13.26
CA LYS A 43 -12.19 -15.91 -13.28
C LYS A 43 -11.38 -15.21 -12.19
N LYS A 44 -10.32 -15.87 -11.72
CA LYS A 44 -9.33 -15.26 -10.82
C LYS A 44 -8.32 -14.50 -11.69
N VAL A 45 -8.08 -13.24 -11.34
CA VAL A 45 -7.16 -12.35 -12.05
C VAL A 45 -6.19 -11.70 -11.09
N ALA A 46 -5.03 -11.31 -11.61
CA ALA A 46 -4.14 -10.32 -11.02
C ALA A 46 -4.32 -9.01 -11.78
N LEU A 47 -4.54 -7.90 -11.08
CA LEU A 47 -4.61 -6.56 -11.66
C LEU A 47 -3.34 -5.79 -11.29
N LEU A 48 -2.72 -5.16 -12.28
CA LEU A 48 -1.70 -4.14 -12.10
C LEU A 48 -2.37 -2.78 -11.98
N MET A 49 -2.07 -2.06 -10.91
CA MET A 49 -2.64 -0.74 -10.68
C MET A 49 -1.60 0.28 -10.21
N ALA A 50 -1.84 1.53 -10.60
CA ALA A 50 -1.07 2.69 -10.22
C ALA A 50 -1.98 3.75 -9.57
N TYR A 51 -1.44 4.49 -8.61
CA TYR A 51 -2.14 5.57 -7.94
C TYR A 51 -1.19 6.60 -7.31
N SER A 52 -1.66 7.85 -7.25
CA SER A 52 -1.11 8.86 -6.35
C SER A 52 -1.72 8.70 -4.96
N GLY A 53 -0.89 8.58 -3.93
CA GLY A 53 -1.36 8.38 -2.55
C GLY A 53 -1.89 9.64 -1.86
N LYS A 54 -1.68 10.83 -2.45
CA LYS A 54 -2.12 12.11 -1.89
C LYS A 54 -3.64 12.13 -1.70
N GLY A 55 -4.10 12.47 -0.49
CA GLY A 55 -5.52 12.50 -0.13
C GLY A 55 -6.13 11.14 0.28
N TYR A 56 -5.33 10.06 0.30
CA TYR A 56 -5.79 8.73 0.70
C TYR A 56 -5.11 8.24 1.97
N TYR A 57 -5.85 7.49 2.77
CA TYR A 57 -5.37 6.86 4.01
C TYR A 57 -4.79 5.47 3.76
N GLY A 58 -4.00 5.37 2.69
CA GLY A 58 -3.32 4.14 2.28
C GLY A 58 -4.16 3.23 1.39
N MET A 59 -3.62 2.03 1.14
CA MET A 59 -4.24 1.05 0.26
C MET A 59 -5.51 0.42 0.85
N GLN A 60 -5.42 -0.09 2.08
CA GLN A 60 -6.41 -1.01 2.64
C GLN A 60 -7.55 -0.28 3.32
N ARG A 61 -8.80 -0.73 3.07
CA ARG A 61 -9.99 -0.21 3.76
C ARG A 61 -9.89 -0.37 5.27
N ASN A 62 -10.28 0.68 6.00
CA ASN A 62 -10.45 0.66 7.45
C ASN A 62 -11.93 0.61 7.81
N ALA A 63 -12.45 -0.58 8.13
CA ALA A 63 -13.86 -0.78 8.44
C ALA A 63 -14.36 0.00 9.67
N LYS A 64 -13.46 0.37 10.59
CA LYS A 64 -13.79 1.13 11.81
C LYS A 64 -13.89 2.65 11.57
N ASN A 65 -13.34 3.19 10.47
CA ASN A 65 -13.33 4.63 10.23
C ASN A 65 -13.60 4.96 8.75
N SER A 66 -14.88 5.13 8.42
CA SER A 66 -15.37 5.42 7.07
C SER A 66 -15.15 6.88 6.62
N GLN A 67 -14.62 7.77 7.46
CA GLN A 67 -14.37 9.17 7.08
C GLN A 67 -13.21 9.30 6.10
N PHE A 68 -12.29 8.34 6.09
CA PHE A 68 -11.05 8.40 5.34
C PHE A 68 -11.07 7.45 4.15
N ARG A 69 -11.11 8.01 2.94
CA ARG A 69 -11.09 7.21 1.71
C ARG A 69 -9.76 6.53 1.52
N THR A 70 -9.81 5.28 1.06
CA THR A 70 -8.65 4.44 0.73
C THR A 70 -8.65 4.08 -0.75
N ILE A 71 -7.53 3.59 -1.26
CA ILE A 71 -7.44 3.16 -2.67
C ILE A 71 -8.36 1.96 -2.94
N GLU A 72 -8.49 1.03 -1.99
CA GLU A 72 -9.44 -0.08 -2.10
C GLU A 72 -10.89 0.42 -2.16
N ASP A 73 -11.24 1.55 -1.51
CA ASP A 73 -12.59 2.14 -1.62
C ASP A 73 -12.94 2.46 -3.06
N GLU A 74 -12.13 3.30 -3.71
CA GLU A 74 -12.31 3.70 -5.11
C GLU A 74 -12.28 2.48 -6.05
N LEU A 75 -11.38 1.52 -5.80
CA LEU A 75 -11.27 0.31 -6.61
C LEU A 75 -12.55 -0.55 -6.56
N VAL A 76 -13.07 -0.90 -5.38
CA VAL A 76 -14.27 -1.75 -5.38
C VAL A 76 -15.52 -0.99 -5.82
N THR A 77 -15.62 0.32 -5.57
CA THR A 77 -16.70 1.14 -6.15
C THR A 77 -16.66 1.10 -7.68
N ALA A 78 -15.47 1.21 -8.28
CA ALA A 78 -15.30 1.08 -9.72
C ALA A 78 -15.63 -0.33 -10.24
N LEU A 79 -15.20 -1.39 -9.53
CA LEU A 79 -15.49 -2.78 -9.91
C LEU A 79 -16.99 -3.11 -9.87
N VAL A 80 -17.73 -2.61 -8.86
CA VAL A 80 -19.19 -2.78 -8.77
C VAL A 80 -19.87 -2.03 -9.93
N ARG A 81 -19.53 -0.75 -10.13
CA ARG A 81 -20.13 0.07 -11.20
C ARG A 81 -19.84 -0.46 -12.61
N ALA A 82 -18.65 -0.99 -12.83
CA ALA A 82 -18.27 -1.63 -14.09
C ALA A 82 -19.00 -2.97 -14.34
N GLY A 83 -19.70 -3.53 -13.34
CA GLY A 83 -20.30 -4.86 -13.43
C GLY A 83 -19.29 -6.01 -13.39
N CYS A 84 -18.10 -5.78 -12.80
CA CYS A 84 -17.06 -6.81 -12.65
C CYS A 84 -17.31 -7.71 -11.43
N ILE A 85 -18.00 -7.19 -10.41
CA ILE A 85 -18.40 -7.92 -9.20
C ILE A 85 -19.82 -7.52 -8.80
N PRO A 86 -20.59 -8.41 -8.14
CA PRO A 86 -21.89 -8.06 -7.60
C PRO A 86 -21.76 -7.10 -6.42
N GLU A 87 -22.79 -6.30 -6.17
CA GLU A 87 -22.81 -5.27 -5.12
C GLU A 87 -22.48 -5.85 -3.73
N GLY A 88 -23.07 -6.99 -3.36
CA GLY A 88 -22.81 -7.65 -2.07
C GLY A 88 -21.40 -8.24 -1.88
N HIS A 89 -20.53 -8.22 -2.91
CA HIS A 89 -19.09 -8.50 -2.77
C HIS A 89 -18.27 -7.25 -2.47
N GLY A 90 -18.83 -6.06 -2.73
CA GLY A 90 -18.21 -4.79 -2.36
C GLY A 90 -18.20 -4.59 -0.85
N ASP A 91 -19.22 -5.08 -0.15
CA ASP A 91 -19.33 -5.02 1.32
C ASP A 91 -18.41 -6.01 2.01
N ASP A 92 -18.28 -7.23 1.45
CA ASP A 92 -17.37 -8.26 1.93
C ASP A 92 -16.43 -8.73 0.82
N MET A 93 -15.26 -8.09 0.78
CA MET A 93 -14.19 -8.37 -0.18
C MET A 93 -13.64 -9.81 -0.08
N LYS A 94 -13.93 -10.55 1.02
CA LYS A 94 -13.56 -11.98 1.14
C LYS A 94 -14.32 -12.84 0.11
N LYS A 95 -15.56 -12.47 -0.25
CA LYS A 95 -16.39 -13.20 -1.23
C LYS A 95 -15.79 -13.22 -2.64
N MET A 96 -15.06 -12.16 -3.01
CA MET A 96 -14.28 -12.12 -4.26
C MET A 96 -12.83 -12.59 -4.09
N SER A 97 -12.46 -13.12 -2.92
CA SER A 97 -11.10 -13.56 -2.61
C SER A 97 -10.06 -12.45 -2.87
N PHE A 98 -10.38 -11.20 -2.50
CA PHE A 98 -9.52 -10.05 -2.74
C PHE A 98 -8.25 -10.11 -1.89
N GLN A 99 -7.10 -9.90 -2.49
CA GLN A 99 -5.79 -9.82 -1.85
C GLN A 99 -4.96 -8.71 -2.50
N ARG A 100 -4.05 -8.10 -1.74
CA ARG A 100 -3.13 -7.05 -2.19
C ARG A 100 -1.69 -7.41 -1.84
N CYS A 101 -0.74 -7.09 -2.72
CA CYS A 101 0.67 -7.41 -2.51
C CYS A 101 1.35 -6.53 -1.47
N ALA A 102 1.00 -5.25 -1.46
CA ALA A 102 1.56 -4.25 -0.57
C ALA A 102 0.45 -3.45 0.11
N ARG A 103 0.58 -3.25 1.42
CA ARG A 103 -0.22 -2.31 2.19
C ARG A 103 0.59 -1.03 2.28
N THR A 104 0.32 -0.08 1.39
CA THR A 104 0.97 1.22 1.41
C THR A 104 0.36 2.08 2.53
N ASP A 105 1.21 2.83 3.24
CA ASP A 105 0.79 3.75 4.30
C ASP A 105 0.06 4.97 3.72
N LYS A 106 -0.54 5.80 4.59
CA LYS A 106 -1.14 7.09 4.23
C LYS A 106 -0.18 7.94 3.38
N GLY A 107 -0.68 8.47 2.27
CA GLY A 107 0.09 9.34 1.36
C GLY A 107 1.07 8.62 0.42
N VAL A 108 1.34 7.33 0.62
CA VAL A 108 2.32 6.57 -0.19
C VAL A 108 1.72 6.21 -1.55
N SER A 109 2.47 6.49 -2.63
CA SER A 109 2.04 6.23 -4.00
C SER A 109 2.47 4.83 -4.49
N ALA A 110 1.91 4.38 -5.60
CA ALA A 110 2.32 3.12 -6.24
C ALA A 110 2.17 3.20 -7.75
N VAL A 111 3.06 2.55 -8.49
CA VAL A 111 2.92 2.31 -9.93
C VAL A 111 2.92 0.81 -10.28
N GLY A 112 3.41 -0.02 -9.36
CA GLY A 112 3.46 -1.47 -9.51
C GLY A 112 2.63 -2.21 -8.47
N GLN A 113 1.55 -1.63 -7.95
CA GLN A 113 0.69 -2.36 -7.01
C GLN A 113 -0.01 -3.50 -7.76
N VAL A 114 -0.03 -4.68 -7.14
CA VAL A 114 -0.73 -5.85 -7.69
C VAL A 114 -1.77 -6.34 -6.69
N VAL A 115 -3.00 -6.47 -7.16
CA VAL A 115 -4.11 -7.07 -6.41
C VAL A 115 -4.58 -8.33 -7.12
N SER A 116 -5.16 -9.27 -6.38
CA SER A 116 -5.78 -10.46 -6.96
C SER A 116 -7.17 -10.70 -6.41
N LEU A 117 -8.10 -11.02 -7.29
CA LEU A 117 -9.53 -11.15 -6.98
C LEU A 117 -10.24 -11.98 -8.04
N LYS A 118 -11.48 -12.38 -7.75
CA LYS A 118 -12.38 -13.06 -8.69
C LYS A 118 -13.36 -12.04 -9.27
N VAL A 119 -13.38 -11.91 -10.59
CA VAL A 119 -14.26 -10.99 -11.33
C VAL A 119 -14.97 -11.73 -12.45
N TRP A 120 -16.07 -11.16 -12.93
CA TRP A 120 -16.66 -11.51 -14.21
C TRP A 120 -15.83 -10.92 -15.35
N MET A 121 -15.46 -11.76 -16.32
CA MET A 121 -14.67 -11.34 -17.47
C MET A 121 -15.56 -10.67 -18.52
N ILE A 122 -15.88 -9.40 -18.29
CA ILE A 122 -16.65 -8.57 -19.20
C ILE A 122 -15.76 -8.04 -20.34
N ASP A 123 -16.37 -7.69 -21.47
CA ASP A 123 -15.67 -7.05 -22.58
C ASP A 123 -15.14 -5.68 -22.17
N ASN A 124 -13.92 -5.34 -22.63
CA ASN A 124 -13.21 -4.09 -22.33
C ASN A 124 -13.14 -3.78 -20.82
N ILE A 125 -12.80 -4.82 -20.02
CA ILE A 125 -12.77 -4.73 -18.55
C ILE A 125 -11.90 -3.58 -18.03
N LEU A 126 -10.73 -3.33 -18.62
CA LEU A 126 -9.83 -2.24 -18.21
C LEU A 126 -10.48 -0.88 -18.40
N ASP A 127 -11.02 -0.60 -19.58
CA ASP A 127 -11.64 0.68 -19.90
C ASP A 127 -12.87 0.95 -19.02
N LYS A 128 -13.70 -0.08 -18.79
CA LYS A 128 -14.88 0.03 -17.94
C LYS A 128 -14.53 0.32 -16.49
N ILE A 129 -13.52 -0.34 -15.93
CA ILE A 129 -13.07 -0.05 -14.56
C ILE A 129 -12.48 1.37 -14.50
N ASN A 130 -11.59 1.71 -15.44
CA ASN A 130 -10.92 3.02 -15.46
C ASN A 130 -11.89 4.19 -15.70
N ALA A 131 -13.01 3.99 -16.40
CA ALA A 131 -14.06 5.00 -16.59
C ALA A 131 -14.74 5.42 -15.28
N HIS A 132 -14.66 4.58 -14.24
CA HIS A 132 -15.20 4.86 -12.91
C HIS A 132 -14.12 5.24 -11.88
N LEU A 133 -12.84 5.28 -12.29
CA LEU A 133 -11.73 5.67 -11.43
C LEU A 133 -11.31 7.13 -11.69
N PRO A 134 -10.96 7.88 -10.64
CA PRO A 134 -10.40 9.22 -10.81
C PRO A 134 -9.05 9.17 -11.54
N PRO A 135 -8.62 10.25 -12.22
CA PRO A 135 -7.44 10.25 -13.10
C PRO A 135 -6.14 9.81 -12.44
N HIS A 136 -5.99 10.04 -11.13
CA HIS A 136 -4.83 9.66 -10.33
C HIS A 136 -4.91 8.22 -9.76
N ILE A 137 -5.84 7.39 -10.23
CA ILE A 137 -5.89 5.94 -9.98
C ILE A 137 -6.18 5.24 -11.30
N ARG A 138 -5.34 4.29 -11.71
CA ARG A 138 -5.48 3.56 -12.97
C ARG A 138 -5.18 2.07 -12.82
N ILE A 139 -5.99 1.24 -13.47
CA ILE A 139 -5.64 -0.15 -13.75
C ILE A 139 -4.89 -0.14 -15.08
N LEU A 140 -3.63 -0.57 -15.03
CA LEU A 140 -2.74 -0.54 -16.19
C LEU A 140 -2.80 -1.84 -16.99
N GLY A 141 -3.07 -2.96 -16.32
CA GLY A 141 -3.15 -4.26 -16.96
C GLY A 141 -3.80 -5.31 -16.07
N TYR A 142 -4.12 -6.46 -16.65
CA TYR A 142 -4.56 -7.63 -15.89
C TYR A 142 -4.08 -8.92 -16.54
N LYS A 143 -3.91 -9.96 -15.72
CA LYS A 143 -3.58 -11.31 -16.17
C LYS A 143 -4.45 -12.35 -15.49
N ARG A 144 -4.84 -13.39 -16.23
CA ARG A 144 -5.55 -14.53 -15.65
C ARG A 144 -4.56 -15.41 -14.89
N VAL A 145 -4.99 -15.90 -13.73
CA VAL A 145 -4.14 -16.70 -12.83
C VAL A 145 -4.91 -17.93 -12.35
N THR A 146 -4.17 -18.88 -11.75
CA THR A 146 -4.78 -20.07 -11.13
C THR A 146 -5.81 -19.66 -10.07
N GLY A 147 -6.84 -20.49 -9.86
CA GLY A 147 -7.88 -20.21 -8.86
C GLY A 147 -7.36 -20.08 -7.43
N GLY A 148 -6.22 -20.71 -7.11
CA GLY A 148 -5.55 -20.65 -5.81
C GLY A 148 -4.51 -19.54 -5.66
N PHE A 149 -4.27 -18.73 -6.70
CA PHE A 149 -3.30 -17.64 -6.63
C PHE A 149 -3.68 -16.60 -5.58
N ASN A 150 -2.71 -16.23 -4.75
CA ASN A 150 -2.82 -15.15 -3.78
C ASN A 150 -1.64 -14.20 -3.96
N SER A 151 -1.91 -13.01 -4.49
CA SER A 151 -0.88 -12.02 -4.82
C SER A 151 0.02 -11.65 -3.64
N LYS A 152 -0.50 -11.64 -2.40
CA LYS A 152 0.30 -11.39 -1.20
C LYS A 152 1.30 -12.51 -0.92
N ASN A 153 0.83 -13.74 -0.95
CA ASN A 153 1.60 -14.92 -0.54
C ASN A 153 2.55 -15.40 -1.64
N ASN A 154 2.21 -15.15 -2.91
CA ASN A 154 3.03 -15.51 -4.05
C ASN A 154 4.05 -14.42 -4.44
N CYS A 155 4.05 -13.27 -3.78
CA CYS A 155 5.02 -12.21 -4.03
C CYS A 155 6.35 -12.48 -3.29
N ASP A 156 7.44 -12.46 -4.06
CA ASP A 156 8.79 -12.78 -3.61
C ASP A 156 9.55 -11.58 -3.07
N ALA A 157 9.39 -10.43 -3.72
CA ALA A 157 10.07 -9.20 -3.37
C ALA A 157 9.26 -7.97 -3.79
N ARG A 158 9.60 -6.82 -3.23
CA ARG A 158 9.09 -5.52 -3.66
C ARG A 158 10.27 -4.58 -3.91
N THR A 159 10.13 -3.75 -4.94
CA THR A 159 11.00 -2.61 -5.18
C THR A 159 10.22 -1.33 -4.90
N TYR A 160 10.78 -0.48 -4.05
CA TYR A 160 10.29 0.86 -3.81
C TYR A 160 11.31 1.88 -4.29
N SER A 161 10.82 3.04 -4.71
CA SER A 161 11.61 4.24 -4.87
C SER A 161 11.21 5.28 -3.82
N TYR A 162 12.14 6.17 -3.47
CA TYR A 162 11.90 7.31 -2.62
C TYR A 162 12.55 8.54 -3.24
N MET A 163 11.73 9.45 -3.75
CA MET A 163 12.19 10.73 -4.29
C MET A 163 12.24 11.78 -3.18
N LEU A 164 13.34 12.54 -3.11
CA LEU A 164 13.52 13.59 -2.12
C LEU A 164 14.35 14.76 -2.66
N PRO A 165 14.19 15.97 -2.11
CA PRO A 165 15.12 17.08 -2.30
C PRO A 165 16.54 16.71 -1.82
N THR A 166 17.58 17.03 -2.57
CA THR A 166 18.96 16.65 -2.19
C THR A 166 19.50 17.42 -1.00
N VAL A 167 18.91 18.57 -0.66
CA VAL A 167 19.21 19.33 0.57
C VAL A 167 19.04 18.47 1.83
N SER A 168 18.31 17.35 1.76
CA SER A 168 18.27 16.37 2.83
C SER A 168 19.63 15.77 3.20
N PHE A 169 20.58 15.77 2.28
CA PHE A 169 21.95 15.32 2.50
C PHE A 169 22.93 16.47 2.76
N SER A 170 22.45 17.71 2.90
CA SER A 170 23.29 18.83 3.31
C SER A 170 23.75 18.66 4.77
N PRO A 171 24.89 19.25 5.16
CA PRO A 171 25.22 19.43 6.57
C PRO A 171 24.08 20.09 7.37
N LYS A 172 23.97 19.78 8.66
CA LYS A 172 22.91 20.33 9.54
C LYS A 172 22.87 21.85 9.62
N ASP A 173 24.03 22.51 9.53
CA ASP A 173 24.16 23.97 9.67
C ASP A 173 23.90 24.71 8.34
N TYR A 174 23.63 23.98 7.26
CA TYR A 174 23.27 24.56 5.97
C TYR A 174 21.85 25.14 5.98
N ASN A 175 21.60 26.18 5.19
CA ASN A 175 20.25 26.72 5.01
C ASN A 175 19.35 25.69 4.29
N GLN A 176 18.47 25.02 5.04
CA GLN A 176 17.62 23.95 4.50
C GLN A 176 16.58 24.43 3.48
N GLU A 177 16.31 25.74 3.41
CA GLU A 177 15.39 26.33 2.45
C GLU A 177 16.06 26.76 1.14
N ASP A 178 17.38 26.62 1.05
CA ASP A 178 18.13 27.02 -0.15
C ASP A 178 17.98 25.97 -1.26
N THR A 179 17.19 26.33 -2.27
CA THR A 179 16.94 25.52 -3.47
C THR A 179 18.15 25.43 -4.40
N SER A 180 19.19 26.23 -4.18
CA SER A 180 20.44 26.19 -4.95
C SER A 180 21.41 25.11 -4.51
N PHE A 181 21.13 24.40 -3.40
CA PHE A 181 21.94 23.27 -2.94
C PHE A 181 22.10 22.22 -4.05
N ARG A 182 23.33 21.74 -4.24
CA ARG A 182 23.65 20.66 -5.18
C ARG A 182 24.46 19.58 -4.47
N LEU A 183 24.05 18.33 -4.66
CA LEU A 183 24.67 17.18 -4.05
C LEU A 183 26.03 16.91 -4.70
N SER A 184 27.09 16.90 -3.90
CA SER A 184 28.41 16.53 -4.38
C SER A 184 28.49 15.02 -4.61
N SER A 185 29.33 14.60 -5.57
CA SER A 185 29.59 13.18 -5.82
C SER A 185 30.19 12.46 -4.59
N GLU A 186 30.97 13.18 -3.77
CA GLU A 186 31.52 12.65 -2.51
C GLU A 186 30.41 12.32 -1.50
N THR A 187 29.47 13.25 -1.30
CA THR A 187 28.32 13.02 -0.41
C THR A 187 27.44 11.90 -0.97
N LEU A 188 27.21 11.82 -2.27
CA LEU A 188 26.47 10.73 -2.90
C LEU A 188 27.15 9.36 -2.68
N GLN A 189 28.48 9.29 -2.78
CA GLN A 189 29.24 8.08 -2.46
C GLN A 189 29.08 7.67 -1.00
N LYS A 190 29.15 8.63 -0.06
CA LYS A 190 28.89 8.37 1.37
C LYS A 190 27.46 7.86 1.61
N VAL A 191 26.46 8.48 0.99
CA VAL A 191 25.05 8.05 1.06
C VAL A 191 24.90 6.60 0.57
N ASN A 192 25.51 6.27 -0.57
CA ASN A 192 25.48 4.93 -1.14
C ASN A 192 26.23 3.89 -0.29
N HIS A 193 27.34 4.28 0.35
CA HIS A 193 28.03 3.44 1.33
C HIS A 193 27.10 3.08 2.49
N LEU A 194 26.44 4.07 3.10
CA LEU A 194 25.52 3.87 4.22
C LEU A 194 24.31 3.01 3.84
N PHE A 195 23.71 3.23 2.67
CA PHE A 195 22.64 2.36 2.18
C PHE A 195 23.12 0.92 1.90
N GLY A 196 24.38 0.75 1.50
CA GLY A 196 25.01 -0.55 1.32
C GLY A 196 25.04 -1.40 2.60
N LEU A 197 25.11 -0.77 3.79
CA LEU A 197 25.10 -1.47 5.08
C LEU A 197 23.78 -2.20 5.37
N TYR A 198 22.67 -1.76 4.76
CA TYR A 198 21.37 -2.43 4.91
C TYR A 198 21.26 -3.75 4.15
N LYS A 199 22.15 -4.01 3.18
CA LYS A 199 22.12 -5.24 2.37
C LYS A 199 22.34 -6.46 3.25
N GLY A 200 21.58 -7.52 2.99
CA GLY A 200 21.64 -8.77 3.75
C GLY A 200 20.44 -8.94 4.69
N THR A 201 20.59 -9.89 5.61
CA THR A 201 19.56 -10.21 6.60
C THR A 201 19.92 -9.56 7.93
N HIS A 202 19.11 -8.61 8.36
CA HIS A 202 19.28 -7.90 9.63
C HIS A 202 18.02 -7.94 10.46
N ASN A 203 18.14 -7.57 11.73
CA ASN A 203 17.02 -7.45 12.65
C ASN A 203 16.47 -6.02 12.66
N PHE A 204 15.37 -5.78 11.96
CA PHE A 204 14.82 -4.44 11.75
C PHE A 204 13.86 -3.99 12.86
N HIS A 205 13.99 -4.49 14.10
CA HIS A 205 13.05 -4.19 15.19
C HIS A 205 12.98 -2.69 15.54
N ASN A 206 14.09 -1.96 15.43
CA ASN A 206 14.13 -0.50 15.62
C ASN A 206 13.51 0.27 14.43
N PHE A 207 13.40 -0.37 13.27
CA PHE A 207 12.85 0.21 12.04
C PHE A 207 11.34 0.01 11.90
N THR A 208 10.66 -0.41 12.95
CA THR A 208 9.19 -0.54 12.98
C THR A 208 8.69 -0.23 14.38
N SER A 209 7.38 -0.06 14.51
CA SER A 209 6.74 0.00 15.83
C SER A 209 6.39 -1.41 16.31
N GLN A 210 6.22 -1.57 17.63
CA GLN A 210 5.68 -2.77 18.27
C GLN A 210 6.46 -4.08 18.00
N LYS A 211 7.78 -3.99 17.83
CA LYS A 211 8.66 -5.17 17.71
C LYS A 211 9.79 -5.13 18.72
N GLY A 212 9.97 -6.26 19.40
CA GLY A 212 11.07 -6.47 20.33
C GLY A 212 12.33 -6.95 19.60
N PRO A 213 13.51 -6.75 20.21
CA PRO A 213 14.79 -7.15 19.61
C PRO A 213 14.92 -8.65 19.40
N ARG A 214 14.16 -9.49 20.11
CA ARG A 214 14.22 -10.95 19.94
C ARG A 214 13.09 -11.52 19.07
N ASP A 215 12.23 -10.67 18.50
CA ASP A 215 11.13 -11.13 17.65
C ASP A 215 11.69 -11.62 16.29
N PRO A 216 11.61 -12.93 15.96
CA PRO A 216 12.14 -13.44 14.70
C PRO A 216 11.42 -12.84 13.48
N SER A 217 10.17 -12.38 13.66
CA SER A 217 9.41 -11.71 12.61
C SER A 217 9.90 -10.28 12.35
N ALA A 218 10.89 -9.76 13.06
CA ALA A 218 11.57 -8.50 12.74
C ALA A 218 12.76 -8.69 11.78
N LYS A 219 13.21 -9.93 11.54
CA LYS A 219 14.28 -10.20 10.57
C LYS A 219 13.79 -10.00 9.14
N ARG A 220 14.50 -9.16 8.38
CA ARG A 220 14.17 -8.89 6.97
C ARG A 220 15.42 -8.96 6.12
N TYR A 221 15.21 -9.28 4.84
CA TYR A 221 16.28 -9.39 3.86
C TYR A 221 16.15 -8.28 2.82
N ILE A 222 17.17 -7.42 2.78
CA ILE A 222 17.34 -6.38 1.76
C ILE A 222 18.33 -6.90 0.73
N THR A 223 17.91 -6.88 -0.53
CA THR A 223 18.73 -7.35 -1.65
C THR A 223 19.58 -6.21 -2.21
N HIS A 224 19.01 -5.01 -2.29
CA HIS A 224 19.66 -3.83 -2.85
C HIS A 224 19.09 -2.55 -2.25
N MET A 225 19.94 -1.56 -2.00
CA MET A 225 19.53 -0.19 -1.68
C MET A 225 20.59 0.79 -2.16
N SER A 226 20.20 1.83 -2.90
CA SER A 226 21.12 2.86 -3.41
C SER A 226 20.39 4.16 -3.72
N CYS A 227 21.13 5.27 -3.78
CA CYS A 227 20.69 6.56 -4.27
C CYS A 227 21.23 6.80 -5.69
N GLY A 228 20.35 7.17 -6.63
CA GLY A 228 20.73 7.53 -7.99
C GLY A 228 21.34 8.92 -8.09
N GLU A 229 21.86 9.24 -9.28
CA GLU A 229 22.37 10.57 -9.60
C GLU A 229 21.27 11.64 -9.46
N PRO A 230 21.62 12.84 -8.96
CA PRO A 230 20.66 13.90 -8.78
C PRO A 230 20.21 14.51 -10.12
N PHE A 231 19.03 15.13 -10.11
CA PHE A 231 18.48 15.87 -11.25
C PHE A 231 17.70 17.09 -10.77
N VAL A 232 17.63 18.12 -11.60
CA VAL A 232 16.97 19.38 -11.26
C VAL A 232 15.55 19.42 -11.81
N ARG A 233 14.58 19.82 -10.98
CA ARG A 233 13.18 20.11 -11.35
C ARG A 233 12.76 21.41 -10.67
N GLN A 234 12.29 22.39 -11.46
CA GLN A 234 11.81 23.68 -10.94
C GLN A 234 12.81 24.30 -9.93
N GLU A 235 14.06 24.44 -10.37
CA GLU A 235 15.20 25.04 -9.63
C GLU A 235 15.79 24.22 -8.47
N ALA A 236 14.99 23.36 -7.83
CA ALA A 236 15.45 22.45 -6.80
C ALA A 236 16.04 21.15 -7.37
N GLU A 237 17.05 20.61 -6.70
CA GLU A 237 17.66 19.33 -7.04
C GLU A 237 17.04 18.19 -6.22
N PHE A 238 16.76 17.08 -6.89
CA PHE A 238 16.17 15.88 -6.32
C PHE A 238 17.04 14.67 -6.62
N ALA A 239 16.93 13.63 -5.79
CA ALA A 239 17.49 12.32 -6.05
C ALA A 239 16.46 11.22 -5.75
N VAL A 240 16.65 10.05 -6.35
CA VAL A 240 15.78 8.89 -6.13
C VAL A 240 16.58 7.78 -5.46
N ILE A 241 16.15 7.40 -4.26
CA ILE A 241 16.61 6.20 -3.57
C ILE A 241 15.80 5.01 -4.09
N THR A 242 16.46 3.91 -4.43
CA THR A 242 15.79 2.65 -4.80
C THR A 242 16.13 1.58 -3.77
N VAL A 243 15.12 0.87 -3.27
CA VAL A 243 15.29 -0.25 -2.34
C VAL A 243 14.53 -1.49 -2.83
N ARG A 244 15.20 -2.64 -2.86
CA ARG A 244 14.61 -3.95 -3.14
C ARG A 244 14.81 -4.87 -1.95
N GLY A 245 13.72 -5.46 -1.47
CA GLY A 245 13.73 -6.42 -0.37
C GLY A 245 12.61 -7.45 -0.51
N GLN A 246 12.74 -8.56 0.20
CA GLN A 246 11.73 -9.64 0.14
C GLN A 246 10.38 -9.20 0.71
N SER A 247 10.44 -8.56 1.87
CA SER A 247 9.28 -7.99 2.56
C SER A 247 9.72 -6.80 3.41
N PHE A 248 8.77 -5.92 3.69
CA PHE A 248 9.00 -4.72 4.51
C PHE A 248 7.94 -4.67 5.60
N MET A 249 8.34 -4.24 6.79
CA MET A 249 7.45 -3.91 7.90
C MET A 249 6.91 -2.49 7.75
N MET A 250 5.90 -2.16 8.55
CA MET A 250 5.36 -0.82 8.65
C MET A 250 6.49 0.17 8.98
N HIS A 251 6.53 1.31 8.28
CA HIS A 251 7.54 2.36 8.43
C HIS A 251 9.01 1.98 8.12
N GLN A 252 9.32 0.71 7.80
CA GLN A 252 10.70 0.23 7.70
C GLN A 252 11.56 1.05 6.72
N ILE A 253 11.09 1.22 5.49
CA ILE A 253 11.84 1.96 4.46
C ILE A 253 12.04 3.42 4.88
N ARG A 254 11.00 4.06 5.44
CA ARG A 254 11.03 5.45 5.89
C ARG A 254 12.02 5.65 7.04
N LYS A 255 12.10 4.68 7.95
CA LYS A 255 13.08 4.69 9.05
C LYS A 255 14.51 4.41 8.57
N MET A 256 14.69 3.51 7.60
CA MET A 256 16.00 3.27 6.98
C MET A 256 16.54 4.53 6.31
N ILE A 257 15.69 5.24 5.55
CA ILE A 257 16.05 6.51 4.92
C ILE A 257 16.30 7.60 5.97
N GLY A 258 15.44 7.70 6.98
CA GLY A 258 15.57 8.70 8.04
C GLY A 258 16.87 8.59 8.83
N LEU A 259 17.31 7.37 9.16
CA LEU A 259 18.58 7.15 9.86
C LEU A 259 19.79 7.57 9.02
N VAL A 260 19.80 7.22 7.72
CA VAL A 260 20.89 7.63 6.82
C VAL A 260 20.94 9.14 6.66
N ILE A 261 19.78 9.80 6.55
CA ILE A 261 19.72 11.27 6.55
C ILE A 261 20.34 11.83 7.84
N ALA A 262 19.94 11.33 9.01
CA ALA A 262 20.49 11.80 10.30
C ALA A 262 22.03 11.64 10.38
N VAL A 263 22.57 10.53 9.89
CA VAL A 263 24.03 10.30 9.82
C VAL A 263 24.72 11.27 8.87
N VAL A 264 24.17 11.45 7.65
CA VAL A 264 24.78 12.31 6.62
C VAL A 264 24.78 13.78 7.05
N LYS A 265 23.69 14.25 7.68
CA LYS A 265 23.59 15.62 8.20
C LYS A 265 24.47 15.87 9.42
N GLY A 266 24.96 14.81 10.08
CA GLY A 266 25.85 14.90 11.24
C GLY A 266 25.14 15.00 12.59
N TYR A 267 23.92 14.49 12.71
CA TYR A 267 23.23 14.35 14.01
C TYR A 267 23.74 13.15 14.81
N VAL A 268 24.22 12.11 14.11
CA VAL A 268 24.66 10.86 14.72
C VAL A 268 25.76 10.22 13.88
N ASP A 269 26.63 9.46 14.53
CA ASP A 269 27.71 8.70 13.90
C ASP A 269 27.17 7.45 13.17
N GLU A 270 27.82 7.03 12.08
CA GLU A 270 27.40 5.87 11.28
C GLU A 270 27.33 4.54 12.06
N ARG A 271 28.07 4.42 13.18
CA ARG A 271 28.00 3.28 14.11
C ARG A 271 26.60 3.01 14.64
N VAL A 272 25.71 4.02 14.65
CA VAL A 272 24.30 3.84 15.05
C VAL A 272 23.57 2.82 14.17
N ILE A 273 23.96 2.68 12.90
CA ILE A 273 23.35 1.71 11.98
C ILE A 273 23.63 0.30 12.49
N ASP A 274 24.87 -0.02 12.83
CA ASP A 274 25.23 -1.33 13.37
C ASP A 274 24.59 -1.58 14.75
N ARG A 275 24.63 -0.58 15.64
CA ARG A 275 23.96 -0.62 16.95
C ARG A 275 22.46 -0.90 16.82
N SER A 276 21.81 -0.35 15.79
CA SER A 276 20.37 -0.51 15.58
C SER A 276 19.93 -1.96 15.27
N TRP A 277 20.87 -2.84 14.91
CA TRP A 277 20.64 -4.28 14.73
C TRP A 277 20.67 -5.08 16.02
N GLY A 278 21.35 -4.54 17.04
CA GLY A 278 21.53 -5.15 18.36
C GLY A 278 20.26 -5.16 19.21
N GLU A 279 20.43 -5.44 20.49
CA GLU A 279 19.31 -5.43 21.45
C GLU A 279 18.90 -4.02 21.89
N ASP A 280 19.79 -3.04 21.68
CA ASP A 280 19.58 -1.65 22.04
C ASP A 280 18.35 -1.06 21.33
N LYS A 281 17.61 -0.22 22.05
CA LYS A 281 16.59 0.62 21.45
C LYS A 281 17.22 1.90 20.94
N VAL A 282 16.97 2.18 19.66
CA VAL A 282 17.40 3.39 18.97
C VAL A 282 16.17 4.12 18.49
N ASP A 283 16.05 5.40 18.83
CA ASP A 283 14.99 6.26 18.32
C ASP A 283 15.28 6.65 16.87
N VAL A 284 14.84 5.79 15.94
CA VAL A 284 15.09 5.97 14.50
C VAL A 284 14.09 6.96 13.89
N PRO A 285 14.56 8.08 13.29
CA PRO A 285 13.70 9.06 12.63
C PRO A 285 12.91 8.44 11.47
N LYS A 286 11.64 8.81 11.34
CA LYS A 286 10.74 8.31 10.30
C LYS A 286 10.52 9.38 9.22
N ALA A 287 11.20 9.24 8.07
CA ALA A 287 11.04 10.16 6.94
C ALA A 287 9.56 10.31 6.47
N PRO A 288 9.16 11.40 5.81
CA PRO A 288 7.80 11.57 5.29
C PRO A 288 7.37 10.47 4.32
N GLY A 289 6.07 10.22 4.18
CA GLY A 289 5.54 9.23 3.23
C GLY A 289 5.47 9.71 1.77
N LEU A 290 5.50 11.03 1.56
CA LEU A 290 5.28 11.69 0.27
C LEU A 290 6.17 11.15 -0.86
N GLY A 291 7.48 11.05 -0.59
CA GLY A 291 8.46 10.59 -1.57
C GLY A 291 8.40 9.10 -1.91
N LEU A 292 7.70 8.28 -1.10
CA LEU A 292 7.73 6.83 -1.22
C LEU A 292 6.75 6.33 -2.30
N VAL A 293 7.27 5.52 -3.21
CA VAL A 293 6.51 4.92 -4.31
C VAL A 293 6.80 3.42 -4.40
N LEU A 294 5.75 2.59 -4.43
CA LEU A 294 5.89 1.18 -4.80
C LEU A 294 6.08 1.06 -6.32
N GLU A 295 7.30 0.75 -6.76
CA GLU A 295 7.66 0.64 -8.18
C GLU A 295 7.28 -0.73 -8.76
N ARG A 296 7.60 -1.82 -8.05
CA ARG A 296 7.41 -3.18 -8.59
C ARG A 296 7.16 -4.21 -7.51
N VAL A 297 6.27 -5.15 -7.82
CA VAL A 297 6.05 -6.40 -7.09
C VAL A 297 6.60 -7.55 -7.94
N HIS A 298 7.46 -8.38 -7.34
CA HIS A 298 8.16 -9.45 -8.04
C HIS A 298 7.50 -10.80 -7.76
N PHE A 299 7.37 -11.63 -8.81
CA PHE A 299 6.71 -12.94 -8.79
C PHE A 299 7.60 -14.04 -9.39
N ASP A 300 8.92 -13.89 -9.30
CA ASP A 300 9.94 -14.78 -9.86
C ASP A 300 9.64 -16.28 -9.62
N ARG A 301 9.25 -16.66 -8.40
CA ARG A 301 8.93 -18.06 -8.06
C ARG A 301 7.64 -18.54 -8.71
N TYR A 302 6.62 -17.69 -8.79
CA TYR A 302 5.39 -18.00 -9.49
C TYR A 302 5.67 -18.17 -11.00
N ASN A 303 6.43 -17.24 -11.60
CA ASN A 303 6.79 -17.26 -13.01
C ASN A 303 7.61 -18.50 -13.35
N LYS A 304 8.56 -18.91 -12.51
CA LYS A 304 9.32 -20.16 -12.69
C LYS A 304 8.43 -21.40 -12.61
N ARG A 305 7.40 -21.41 -11.77
CA ARG A 305 6.53 -22.57 -11.56
C ARG A 305 5.47 -22.72 -12.65
N PHE A 306 4.88 -21.62 -13.10
CA PHE A 306 3.70 -21.64 -13.98
C PHE A 306 3.97 -21.08 -15.38
N GLY A 307 5.04 -20.30 -15.58
CA GLY A 307 5.32 -19.64 -16.85
C GLY A 307 5.68 -20.56 -18.03
N GLY A 308 5.91 -21.86 -17.77
CA GLY A 308 6.25 -22.85 -18.80
C GLY A 308 5.17 -23.90 -19.06
N ASP A 309 3.99 -23.80 -18.43
CA ASP A 309 2.95 -24.84 -18.53
C ASP A 309 2.01 -24.67 -19.74
N GLY A 310 2.16 -23.59 -20.51
CA GLY A 310 1.37 -23.28 -21.70
C GLY A 310 -0.09 -22.86 -21.42
N ILE A 311 -0.49 -22.77 -20.16
CA ILE A 311 -1.85 -22.44 -19.72
C ILE A 311 -1.87 -21.12 -18.95
N HIS A 312 -0.87 -20.89 -18.09
CA HIS A 312 -0.79 -19.73 -17.23
C HIS A 312 0.22 -18.72 -17.74
N GLU A 313 -0.19 -17.45 -17.70
CA GLU A 313 0.69 -16.34 -18.05
C GLU A 313 1.65 -16.03 -16.91
N THR A 314 2.88 -15.62 -17.27
CA THR A 314 3.81 -15.03 -16.31
C THR A 314 3.29 -13.67 -15.86
N LEU A 315 3.52 -13.34 -14.59
CA LEU A 315 3.19 -12.04 -13.99
C LEU A 315 4.35 -11.04 -14.19
N GLU A 316 4.74 -10.88 -15.44
CA GLU A 316 5.62 -9.81 -15.92
C GLU A 316 4.75 -8.74 -16.61
N TRP A 317 5.08 -7.47 -16.41
CA TRP A 317 4.27 -6.34 -16.91
C TRP A 317 5.04 -5.50 -17.93
N THR A 318 5.73 -6.18 -18.84
CA THR A 318 6.64 -5.54 -19.80
C THR A 318 5.90 -4.67 -20.82
N GLU A 319 4.67 -5.05 -21.18
CA GLU A 319 3.82 -4.29 -22.10
C GLU A 319 3.30 -3.01 -21.44
N GLU A 320 3.18 -2.99 -20.11
CA GLU A 320 2.70 -1.85 -19.34
C GLU A 320 3.81 -0.90 -18.85
N GLU A 321 5.09 -1.18 -19.11
CA GLU A 321 6.24 -0.34 -18.68
C GLU A 321 6.10 1.12 -19.14
N GLU A 322 5.69 1.34 -20.39
CA GLU A 322 5.48 2.70 -20.93
C GLU A 322 4.32 3.41 -20.22
N ALA A 323 3.22 2.70 -19.96
CA ALA A 323 2.07 3.24 -19.22
C ALA A 323 2.42 3.54 -17.75
N ILE A 324 3.23 2.70 -17.11
CA ILE A 324 3.78 2.90 -15.77
C ILE A 324 4.62 4.19 -15.73
N ALA A 325 5.55 4.34 -16.68
CA ALA A 325 6.40 5.52 -16.76
C ALA A 325 5.59 6.79 -17.00
N ALA A 326 4.68 6.76 -17.98
CA ALA A 326 3.80 7.88 -18.29
C ALA A 326 2.91 8.28 -17.09
N PHE A 327 2.38 7.30 -16.34
CA PHE A 327 1.61 7.58 -15.14
C PHE A 327 2.46 8.25 -14.05
N LYS A 328 3.69 7.77 -13.84
CA LYS A 328 4.62 8.31 -12.86
C LYS A 328 4.97 9.77 -13.15
N ASP A 329 5.34 10.05 -14.39
CA ASP A 329 5.71 11.39 -14.86
C ASP A 329 4.53 12.37 -14.85
N LYS A 330 3.31 11.86 -15.04
CA LYS A 330 2.10 12.71 -15.09
C LYS A 330 1.44 12.94 -13.72
N HIS A 331 1.45 11.94 -12.83
CA HIS A 331 0.60 11.95 -11.63
C HIS A 331 1.37 11.82 -10.30
N ILE A 332 2.62 11.35 -10.30
CA ILE A 332 3.37 11.10 -9.07
C ILE A 332 4.48 12.13 -8.91
N TYR A 333 5.42 12.21 -9.84
CA TYR A 333 6.57 13.12 -9.70
C TYR A 333 6.17 14.61 -9.62
N PRO A 334 5.23 15.12 -10.44
CA PRO A 334 4.79 16.51 -10.28
C PRO A 334 4.19 16.79 -8.90
N SER A 335 3.35 15.87 -8.39
CA SER A 335 2.74 16.00 -7.06
C SER A 335 3.78 16.03 -5.94
N ILE A 336 4.82 15.19 -6.02
CA ILE A 336 5.93 15.20 -5.06
C ILE A 336 6.70 16.53 -5.15
N VAL A 337 7.10 16.95 -6.35
CA VAL A 337 7.87 18.19 -6.57
C VAL A 337 7.09 19.41 -6.09
N GLU A 338 5.83 19.55 -6.49
CA GLU A 338 4.97 20.66 -6.10
C GLU A 338 4.75 20.71 -4.58
N THR A 339 4.46 19.57 -3.94
CA THR A 339 4.30 19.53 -2.48
C THR A 339 5.60 19.83 -1.75
N GLU A 340 6.76 19.39 -2.23
CA GLU A 340 8.04 19.75 -1.60
C GLU A 340 8.36 21.25 -1.75
N LEU A 341 8.03 21.87 -2.88
CA LEU A 341 8.27 23.29 -3.11
C LEU A 341 7.30 24.21 -2.35
N HIS A 342 6.02 23.83 -2.27
CA HIS A 342 4.98 24.67 -1.67
C HIS A 342 4.74 24.37 -0.19
N GLU A 343 4.67 23.09 0.18
CA GLU A 343 4.34 22.65 1.54
C GLU A 343 5.59 22.34 2.36
N LYS A 344 6.79 22.33 1.73
CA LYS A 344 8.10 22.11 2.37
C LYS A 344 8.13 20.85 3.26
N SER A 345 7.50 19.75 2.79
CA SER A 345 7.29 18.53 3.58
C SER A 345 8.58 17.96 4.19
N MET A 346 9.61 17.77 3.37
CA MET A 346 10.91 17.25 3.80
C MET A 346 11.65 18.22 4.72
N VAL A 347 11.64 19.53 4.39
CA VAL A 347 12.33 20.57 5.19
C VAL A 347 11.71 20.66 6.58
N ASN A 348 10.38 20.69 6.67
CA ASN A 348 9.66 20.72 7.95
C ASN A 348 9.96 19.47 8.79
N TRP A 349 10.04 18.29 8.18
CA TRP A 349 10.43 17.08 8.88
C TRP A 349 11.90 17.11 9.34
N MET A 350 12.83 17.58 8.51
CA MET A 350 14.23 17.69 8.91
C MET A 350 14.43 18.62 10.10
N ALA A 351 13.61 19.65 10.22
CA ALA A 351 13.61 20.54 11.37
C ALA A 351 13.28 19.80 12.68
N THR A 352 12.69 18.59 12.66
CA THR A 352 12.43 17.81 13.87
C THR A 352 13.59 16.89 14.24
N LEU A 353 14.65 16.77 13.43
CA LEU A 353 15.71 15.78 13.67
C LEU A 353 16.46 15.96 15.00
N TYR A 354 16.49 17.18 15.55
CA TYR A 354 17.15 17.48 16.81
C TYR A 354 16.47 16.87 18.05
N ILE A 355 15.21 16.42 17.92
CA ILE A 355 14.46 15.84 19.06
C ILE A 355 14.87 14.39 19.36
N HIS A 356 15.49 13.72 18.38
CA HIS A 356 15.81 12.30 18.48
C HIS A 356 17.05 12.09 19.36
N ASP A 357 16.90 11.25 20.37
CA ASP A 357 18.01 10.81 21.20
C ASP A 357 18.59 9.51 20.65
N PHE A 358 19.74 9.63 20.00
CA PHE A 358 20.41 8.49 19.39
C PHE A 358 21.25 7.68 20.40
N GLU A 359 21.57 8.23 21.57
CA GLU A 359 22.47 7.61 22.56
C GLU A 359 21.72 6.98 23.72
N ALA A 360 20.51 7.42 24.04
CA ALA A 360 19.68 6.76 25.03
C ALA A 360 19.27 5.35 24.57
N THR A 361 19.87 4.33 25.18
CA THR A 361 19.23 3.03 25.29
C THR A 361 18.02 3.23 26.18
N ALA A 362 16.83 3.37 25.60
CA ALA A 362 15.59 3.56 26.36
C ALA A 362 15.39 2.39 27.35
N THR A 363 15.87 2.56 28.58
CA THR A 363 15.58 1.71 29.73
C THR A 363 14.32 2.26 30.40
N GLY A 364 13.19 2.11 29.73
CA GLY A 364 11.91 2.51 30.29
C GLY A 364 10.80 2.50 29.25
N ASN A 365 9.68 1.87 29.59
CA ASN A 365 8.42 2.04 28.88
C ASN A 365 8.14 3.55 28.71
N GLN A 366 8.35 4.08 27.50
CA GLN A 366 7.64 5.28 27.10
C GLN A 366 6.20 4.88 26.76
N GLU A 367 5.38 4.86 27.81
CA GLU A 367 3.95 5.09 27.63
C GLU A 367 3.75 6.53 27.15
N ARG A 368 3.20 6.65 25.93
CA ARG A 368 2.40 7.76 25.39
C ARG A 368 3.07 9.13 25.23
N LYS A 369 3.34 9.47 23.96
CA LYS A 369 2.92 10.72 23.30
C LYS A 369 3.07 10.54 21.78
N ASP A 370 2.21 9.72 21.18
CA ASP A 370 2.01 9.68 19.71
C ASP A 370 0.59 9.23 19.32
N ASP A 371 -0.35 9.10 20.28
CA ASP A 371 -1.69 8.54 20.05
C ASP A 371 -2.82 9.58 20.24
N ASP A 372 -2.66 10.79 19.71
CA ASP A 372 -3.78 11.76 19.62
C ASP A 372 -4.05 12.28 18.18
N GLU A 373 -3.57 11.59 17.14
CA GLU A 373 -4.09 11.80 15.77
C GLU A 373 -4.57 10.55 15.02
N ASP A 374 -4.34 9.34 15.53
CA ASP A 374 -4.85 8.12 14.88
C ASP A 374 -5.49 7.18 15.90
N GLY A 375 -6.76 7.46 16.22
CA GLY A 375 -7.60 6.58 17.02
C GLY A 375 -7.85 5.24 16.33
N ASN A 376 -7.04 4.23 16.65
CA ASN A 376 -7.36 2.84 16.38
C ASN A 376 -7.06 1.98 17.62
N VAL A 377 -8.11 1.69 18.38
CA VAL A 377 -8.08 0.72 19.48
C VAL A 377 -8.41 -0.68 18.91
N SER A 378 -7.44 -1.58 19.04
CA SER A 378 -7.55 -3.06 18.93
C SER A 378 -8.75 -3.56 19.75
N ASP A 379 -9.62 -4.46 19.28
CA ASP A 379 -9.35 -5.82 18.77
C ASP A 379 -9.84 -6.12 17.35
#